data_AF-A0A3A9F166-F1
#
_entry.id   AF-A0A3A9F166-F1
#
_cell.length_a   1.000
_cell.length_b   1.000
_cell.length_c   1.000
_cell.angle_alpha   90.00
_cell.angle_beta   90.00
_cell.angle_gamma   90.00
#
_symmetry.space_group_name_H-M   'P 1'
#
loop_
_entity.id
_entity.type
_entity.pdbx_description
1 polymer ?
#
loop_
_entity_poly.entity_id
_entity_poly.type
_entity_poly.pdbx_seq_one_letter_code
_entity_poly.pdbx_strand_id
1 'polypeptide(L)'
;MIVFQKIREKRYLFVLLMLLFMGAGVFIFIFQNRGGNILTEASPDTSALQLYYFDGKKVIVRTLYNIDRKKDLIKKINDIPLEKTDESALTSMDIPFYGLWISNKDGYPISIAWSKGVWLKNNGAIYYGDRDFSSFWKQLEGEKEDDSLTVLNFPNAGRLSAYHLSFMLKVDEEVAENTDGLDILVKSVFPDEITISISNNSGEEFTYGEYYSIQKEIGGQWYALPIQEDNIGFHDIAHILPAGESAIETYDLTIFGTLESGNYKLVIETESVEFSIAG
;
A
#
# COMPACT_ATOMS: atom_id res chain seq x y z
N MET A 1 69.53 20.23 8.61
CA MET A 1 68.46 20.07 9.62
C MET A 1 67.10 20.63 9.16
N ILE A 2 67.05 21.78 8.46
CA ILE A 2 65.80 22.45 8.04
C ILE A 2 64.99 21.67 6.97
N VAL A 3 65.65 20.96 6.06
CA VAL A 3 64.99 20.21 4.97
C VAL A 3 64.17 19.01 5.50
N PHE A 4 64.69 18.29 6.50
CA PHE A 4 63.99 17.15 7.12
C PHE A 4 62.74 17.59 7.89
N GLN A 5 62.77 18.76 8.53
CA GLN A 5 61.62 19.30 9.27
C GLN A 5 60.48 19.70 8.32
N LYS A 6 60.81 20.31 7.17
CA LYS A 6 59.84 20.72 6.15
C LYS A 6 59.18 19.54 5.42
N ILE A 7 59.92 18.45 5.19
CA ILE A 7 59.39 17.20 4.64
C ILE A 7 58.47 16.51 5.66
N ARG A 8 58.85 16.54 6.95
CA ARG A 8 58.05 15.98 8.03
C ARG A 8 56.72 16.73 8.22
N GLU A 9 56.72 18.06 8.17
CA GLU A 9 55.50 18.89 8.23
C GLU A 9 54.55 18.65 7.05
N LYS A 10 55.07 18.56 5.80
CA LYS A 10 54.25 18.22 4.63
C LYS A 10 53.60 16.83 4.74
N ARG A 11 54.32 15.87 5.34
CA ARG A 11 53.82 14.51 5.56
C ARG A 11 52.71 14.49 6.64
N TYR A 12 52.84 15.29 7.70
CA TYR A 12 51.77 15.46 8.69
C TYR A 12 50.55 16.16 8.09
N LEU A 13 50.73 17.20 7.29
CA LEU A 13 49.62 17.91 6.63
C LEU A 13 48.86 16.99 5.66
N PHE A 14 49.58 16.14 4.91
CA PHE A 14 48.98 15.16 4.01
C PHE A 14 48.18 14.09 4.77
N VAL A 15 48.71 13.57 5.88
CA VAL A 15 48.01 12.59 6.73
C VAL A 15 46.76 13.21 7.38
N LEU A 16 46.85 14.47 7.82
CA LEU A 16 45.71 15.20 8.41
C LEU A 16 44.58 15.41 7.39
N LEU A 17 44.92 15.78 6.14
CA LEU A 17 43.97 15.91 5.04
C LEU A 17 43.31 14.56 4.72
N MET A 18 44.07 13.45 4.67
CA MET A 18 43.52 12.12 4.44
C MET A 18 42.55 11.67 5.54
N LEU A 19 42.86 11.97 6.80
CA LEU A 19 41.96 11.69 7.94
C LEU A 19 40.70 12.56 7.90
N LEU A 20 40.81 13.81 7.45
CA LEU A 20 39.64 14.67 7.20
C LEU A 20 38.75 14.14 6.07
N PHE A 21 39.34 13.65 4.97
CA PHE A 21 38.58 13.05 3.86
C PHE A 21 37.97 11.70 4.24
N MET A 22 38.67 10.85 4.99
CA MET A 22 38.10 9.62 5.55
C MET A 22 37.01 9.92 6.58
N GLY A 23 37.22 10.91 7.45
CA GLY A 23 36.24 11.38 8.41
C GLY A 23 34.98 11.93 7.71
N ALA A 24 35.14 12.77 6.70
CA ALA A 24 34.05 13.31 5.89
C ALA A 24 33.34 12.20 5.08
N GLY A 25 34.07 11.24 4.53
CA GLY A 25 33.50 10.09 3.81
C GLY A 25 32.68 9.19 4.72
N VAL A 26 33.17 8.90 5.93
CA VAL A 26 32.42 8.15 6.96
C VAL A 26 31.22 8.97 7.46
N PHE A 27 31.35 10.28 7.60
CA PHE A 27 30.24 11.15 8.01
C PHE A 27 29.14 11.25 6.95
N ILE A 28 29.52 11.35 5.67
CA ILE A 28 28.59 11.34 4.53
C ILE A 28 27.92 9.96 4.41
N PHE A 29 28.66 8.87 4.57
CA PHE A 29 28.12 7.51 4.54
C PHE A 29 27.14 7.26 5.71
N ILE A 30 27.46 7.74 6.91
CA ILE A 30 26.56 7.66 8.07
C ILE A 30 25.30 8.52 7.87
N PHE A 31 25.42 9.72 7.29
CA PHE A 31 24.25 10.56 6.99
C PHE A 31 23.39 10.00 5.85
N GLN A 32 24.01 9.44 4.81
CA GLN A 32 23.29 8.77 3.71
C GLN A 32 22.56 7.51 4.18
N ASN A 33 23.05 6.85 5.23
CA ASN A 33 22.41 5.65 5.81
C ASN A 33 21.33 5.93 6.87
N ARG A 34 21.00 7.19 7.19
CA ARG A 34 19.88 7.53 8.09
C ARG A 34 18.54 7.55 7.37
N GLY A 35 18.19 6.47 6.65
CA GLY A 35 16.86 6.13 6.12
C GLY A 35 16.04 7.18 5.33
N GLY A 36 16.47 8.43 5.21
CA GLY A 36 15.63 9.52 4.76
C GLY A 36 15.23 9.40 3.31
N ASN A 37 16.06 8.76 2.50
CA ASN A 37 15.91 8.49 1.07
C ASN A 37 14.74 7.55 0.67
N ILE A 38 13.63 7.57 1.40
CA ILE A 38 12.47 6.69 1.21
C ILE A 38 11.76 6.90 -0.14
N LEU A 39 11.94 8.07 -0.77
CA LEU A 39 11.39 8.43 -2.08
C LEU A 39 12.46 8.65 -3.16
N THR A 40 13.67 8.09 -3.02
CA THR A 40 14.76 8.32 -4.00
C THR A 40 14.43 7.86 -5.43
N GLU A 41 13.56 6.86 -5.59
CA GLU A 41 13.15 6.32 -6.89
C GLU A 41 11.96 7.08 -7.51
N ALA A 42 11.37 8.03 -6.79
CA ALA A 42 10.19 8.76 -7.25
C ALA A 42 10.47 9.59 -8.50
N SER A 43 9.50 9.63 -9.42
CA SER A 43 9.61 10.38 -10.68
C SER A 43 8.65 11.58 -10.71
N PRO A 44 8.99 12.70 -10.05
CA PRO A 44 8.12 13.89 -10.02
C PRO A 44 7.95 14.54 -11.39
N ASP A 45 8.80 14.25 -12.37
CA ASP A 45 8.67 14.79 -13.72
C ASP A 45 7.60 14.07 -14.55
N THR A 46 7.30 12.80 -14.24
CA THR A 46 6.39 11.96 -15.02
C THR A 46 5.16 11.49 -14.25
N SER A 47 5.11 11.72 -12.94
CA SER A 47 4.03 11.26 -12.07
C SER A 47 3.41 12.39 -11.26
N ALA A 48 2.09 12.38 -11.07
CA ALA A 48 1.47 13.20 -10.04
C ALA A 48 1.87 12.68 -8.65
N LEU A 49 1.88 13.56 -7.65
CA LEU A 49 2.05 13.15 -6.26
C LEU A 49 0.72 13.28 -5.55
N GLN A 50 0.28 12.22 -4.90
CA GLN A 50 -0.93 12.21 -4.10
C GLN A 50 -0.57 12.10 -2.63
N LEU A 51 -1.16 12.96 -1.80
CA LEU A 51 -1.20 12.76 -0.36
C LEU A 51 -2.59 12.28 0.04
N TYR A 52 -2.65 11.37 0.98
CA TYR A 52 -3.87 10.80 1.54
C TYR A 52 -3.98 11.21 3.00
N TYR A 53 -5.20 11.39 3.46
CA TYR A 53 -5.56 11.60 4.85
C TYR A 53 -6.71 10.68 5.21
N PHE A 54 -6.60 9.96 6.32
CA PHE A 54 -7.63 9.10 6.85
C PHE A 54 -7.86 9.36 8.33
N ASP A 55 -9.07 9.78 8.68
CA ASP A 55 -9.48 10.13 10.04
C ASP A 55 -10.19 9.00 10.80
N GLY A 56 -10.13 7.78 10.27
CA GLY A 56 -10.86 6.63 10.79
C GLY A 56 -12.27 6.46 10.21
N LYS A 57 -12.74 7.41 9.40
CA LYS A 57 -14.06 7.35 8.76
C LYS A 57 -13.98 7.59 7.26
N LYS A 58 -13.17 8.55 6.84
CA LYS A 58 -13.13 9.02 5.46
C LYS A 58 -11.70 9.14 4.96
N VAL A 59 -11.48 8.71 3.71
CA VAL A 59 -10.24 8.97 2.98
C VAL A 59 -10.42 10.25 2.17
N ILE A 60 -9.45 11.15 2.27
CA ILE A 60 -9.36 12.35 1.45
C ILE A 60 -8.00 12.34 0.76
N VAL A 61 -7.98 12.64 -0.53
CA VAL A 61 -6.77 12.68 -1.34
C VAL A 61 -6.57 14.07 -1.91
N ARG A 62 -5.34 14.58 -1.85
CA ARG A 62 -4.92 15.80 -2.54
C ARG A 62 -3.89 15.47 -3.59
N THR A 63 -4.14 15.90 -4.82
CA THR A 63 -3.24 15.62 -5.95
C THR A 63 -2.45 16.86 -6.34
N LEU A 64 -1.12 16.78 -6.21
CA LEU A 64 -0.17 17.81 -6.58
C LEU A 64 0.42 17.51 -7.97
N TYR A 65 0.22 18.42 -8.92
CA TYR A 65 0.75 18.29 -10.29
C TYR A 65 2.03 19.11 -10.55
N ASN A 66 2.19 20.24 -9.87
CA ASN A 66 3.30 21.17 -10.10
C ASN A 66 4.66 20.50 -9.84
N ILE A 67 5.53 20.46 -10.86
CA ILE A 67 6.80 19.71 -10.83
C ILE A 67 7.75 20.25 -9.76
N ASP A 68 7.93 21.56 -9.68
CA ASP A 68 8.88 22.17 -8.74
C ASP A 68 8.45 21.93 -7.28
N ARG A 69 7.15 22.05 -7.00
CA ARG A 69 6.58 21.76 -5.68
C ARG A 69 6.69 20.28 -5.33
N LYS A 70 6.48 19.36 -6.28
CA LYS A 70 6.70 17.92 -6.03
C LYS A 70 8.16 17.65 -5.69
N LYS A 71 9.12 18.21 -6.44
CA LYS A 71 10.55 18.06 -6.18
C LYS A 71 10.95 18.58 -4.81
N ASP A 72 10.44 19.75 -4.42
CA ASP A 72 10.67 20.33 -3.09
C ASP A 72 10.09 19.46 -1.97
N LEU A 73 8.85 18.97 -2.13
CA LEU A 73 8.22 18.07 -1.17
C LEU A 73 8.97 16.75 -1.01
N ILE A 74 9.33 16.10 -2.12
CA ILE A 74 10.11 14.86 -2.13
C ILE A 74 11.46 15.08 -1.45
N LYS A 75 12.14 16.19 -1.73
CA LYS A 75 13.39 16.53 -1.06
C LYS A 75 13.20 16.67 0.46
N LYS A 76 12.18 17.42 0.90
CA LYS A 76 11.88 17.60 2.33
C LYS A 76 11.59 16.28 3.04
N ILE A 77 10.85 15.37 2.40
CA ILE A 77 10.59 14.02 2.91
C ILE A 77 11.89 13.22 2.93
N ASN A 78 12.71 13.32 1.88
CA ASN A 78 13.97 12.59 1.79
C ASN A 78 15.02 13.05 2.83
N ASP A 79 14.92 14.30 3.30
CA ASP A 79 15.79 14.87 4.32
C ASP A 79 15.39 14.46 5.76
N ILE A 80 14.28 13.71 5.93
CA ILE A 80 13.84 13.23 7.24
C ILE A 80 14.77 12.13 7.74
N PRO A 81 15.37 12.23 8.94
CA PRO A 81 16.10 11.11 9.51
C PRO A 81 15.14 9.97 9.84
N LEU A 82 15.31 8.82 9.19
CA LEU A 82 14.52 7.62 9.42
C LEU A 82 15.43 6.49 9.93
N GLU A 83 14.98 5.79 10.96
CA GLU A 83 15.64 4.61 11.52
C GLU A 83 14.80 3.37 11.21
N LYS A 84 15.42 2.31 10.68
CA LYS A 84 14.70 1.07 10.37
C LYS A 84 14.17 0.45 11.66
N THR A 85 12.91 0.01 11.63
CA THR A 85 12.26 -0.71 12.72
C THR A 85 11.61 -2.00 12.22
N ASP A 86 11.08 -2.80 13.14
CA ASP A 86 10.35 -4.02 12.84
C ASP A 86 8.82 -3.83 12.81
N GLU A 87 8.14 -4.92 12.44
CA GLU A 87 6.70 -5.03 12.23
C GLU A 87 5.86 -4.73 13.47
N SER A 88 6.41 -4.91 14.68
CA SER A 88 5.69 -4.60 15.92
C SER A 88 5.33 -3.11 16.02
N ALA A 89 6.09 -2.23 15.35
CA ALA A 89 5.80 -0.79 15.29
C ALA A 89 4.46 -0.47 14.61
N LEU A 90 3.97 -1.33 13.70
CA LEU A 90 2.70 -1.10 13.01
C LEU A 90 1.51 -1.09 13.98
N THR A 91 1.57 -1.88 15.07
CA THR A 91 0.54 -1.88 16.12
C THR A 91 0.41 -0.55 16.86
N SER A 92 1.46 0.28 16.86
CA SER A 92 1.50 1.57 17.55
C SER A 92 0.91 2.72 16.73
N MET A 93 0.72 2.52 15.42
CA MET A 93 0.08 3.48 14.54
C MET A 93 -1.38 3.70 14.96
N ASP A 94 -1.92 4.87 14.67
CA ASP A 94 -3.28 5.24 15.08
C ASP A 94 -3.83 6.38 14.22
N ILE A 95 -5.12 6.65 14.33
CA ILE A 95 -5.76 7.76 13.62
C ILE A 95 -5.22 9.12 14.13
N PRO A 96 -4.97 10.10 13.24
CA PRO A 96 -5.11 10.02 11.79
C PRO A 96 -3.93 9.34 11.10
N PHE A 97 -4.23 8.66 10.01
CA PHE A 97 -3.24 8.13 9.08
C PHE A 97 -3.04 9.10 7.92
N TYR A 98 -1.80 9.19 7.45
CA TYR A 98 -1.44 9.90 6.24
C TYR A 98 -0.82 8.94 5.24
N GLY A 99 -1.08 9.16 3.97
CA GLY A 99 -0.50 8.35 2.91
C GLY A 99 0.17 9.22 1.84
N LEU A 100 1.05 8.60 1.07
CA LEU A 100 1.64 9.20 -0.11
C LEU A 100 1.68 8.16 -1.22
N TRP A 101 1.35 8.58 -2.43
CA TRP A 101 1.53 7.79 -3.64
C TRP A 101 2.21 8.63 -4.72
N ILE A 102 3.18 8.03 -5.40
CA ILE A 102 3.85 8.57 -6.59
C ILE A 102 4.46 7.41 -7.37
N SER A 103 4.54 7.47 -8.69
CA SER A 103 5.24 6.43 -9.47
C SER A 103 6.73 6.74 -9.68
N ASN A 104 7.50 5.68 -9.87
CA ASN A 104 8.88 5.77 -10.37
C ASN A 104 8.90 6.02 -11.90
N LYS A 105 10.09 6.03 -12.50
CA LYS A 105 10.25 6.29 -13.95
C LYS A 105 9.65 5.20 -14.84
N ASP A 106 9.56 3.99 -14.33
CA ASP A 106 9.03 2.82 -15.03
C ASP A 106 7.50 2.68 -14.83
N GLY A 107 6.88 3.61 -14.09
CA GLY A 107 5.44 3.62 -13.82
C GLY A 107 5.03 2.82 -12.59
N TYR A 108 5.95 2.11 -11.93
CA TYR A 108 5.63 1.35 -10.72
C TYR A 108 5.34 2.27 -9.53
N PRO A 109 4.37 1.91 -8.67
CA PRO A 109 4.00 2.73 -7.54
C PRO A 109 5.09 2.73 -6.45
N ILE A 110 5.26 3.89 -5.84
CA ILE A 110 5.93 4.08 -4.56
C ILE A 110 4.86 4.64 -3.64
N SER A 111 4.49 3.85 -2.63
CA SER A 111 3.47 4.25 -1.67
C SER A 111 3.99 4.16 -0.25
N ILE A 112 3.54 5.10 0.58
CA ILE A 112 3.92 5.22 1.99
C ILE A 112 2.66 5.41 2.81
N ALA A 113 2.55 4.71 3.93
CA ALA A 113 1.64 5.06 5.00
C ALA A 113 2.42 5.60 6.20
N TRP A 114 1.83 6.56 6.90
CA TRP A 114 2.42 7.20 8.06
C TRP A 114 1.40 7.44 9.17
N SER A 115 1.81 7.18 10.41
CA SER A 115 1.10 7.60 11.63
C SER A 115 2.05 7.53 12.83
N LYS A 116 1.94 8.49 13.76
CA LYS A 116 2.69 8.53 15.02
C LYS A 116 4.22 8.30 14.85
N GLY A 117 4.80 8.82 13.77
CA GLY A 117 6.22 8.70 13.48
C GLY A 117 6.64 7.37 12.83
N VAL A 118 5.73 6.43 12.63
CA VAL A 118 5.98 5.17 11.91
C VAL A 118 5.70 5.37 10.42
N TRP A 119 6.62 4.93 9.58
CA TRP A 119 6.58 5.00 8.12
C TRP A 119 6.59 3.58 7.56
N LEU A 120 5.55 3.20 6.82
CA LEU A 120 5.45 1.92 6.12
C LEU A 120 5.55 2.15 4.61
N LYS A 121 6.59 1.62 3.98
CA LYS A 121 6.74 1.63 2.52
C LYS A 121 6.04 0.41 1.91
N ASN A 122 5.56 0.55 0.69
CA ASN A 122 4.85 -0.48 -0.09
C ASN A 122 5.57 -1.84 -0.21
N ASN A 123 6.90 -1.82 -0.26
CA ASN A 123 7.73 -3.03 -0.22
C ASN A 123 7.86 -3.68 1.18
N GLY A 124 7.06 -3.25 2.17
CA GLY A 124 7.06 -3.76 3.54
C GLY A 124 8.17 -3.20 4.44
N ALA A 125 9.02 -2.28 3.95
CA ALA A 125 10.04 -1.68 4.80
C ALA A 125 9.43 -0.68 5.79
N ILE A 126 9.82 -0.79 7.05
CA ILE A 126 9.26 -0.01 8.16
C ILE A 126 10.35 0.84 8.79
N TYR A 127 10.02 2.10 9.07
CA TYR A 127 10.92 3.05 9.68
C TYR A 127 10.23 3.85 10.78
N TYR A 128 11.01 4.33 11.72
CA TYR A 128 10.60 5.35 12.68
C TYR A 128 11.33 6.66 12.38
N GLY A 129 10.58 7.76 12.42
CA GLY A 129 11.11 9.12 12.34
C GLY A 129 10.06 10.12 12.78
N ASP A 130 10.34 10.81 13.88
CA ASP A 130 9.44 11.78 14.49
C ASP A 130 9.42 13.09 13.66
N ARG A 131 8.49 13.13 12.71
CA ARG A 131 8.18 14.30 11.90
C ARG A 131 6.68 14.45 11.76
N ASP A 132 6.22 15.70 11.84
CA ASP A 132 4.82 16.03 11.65
C ASP A 132 4.43 15.94 10.16
N PHE A 133 3.94 14.77 9.73
CA PHE A 133 3.43 14.59 8.37
C PHE A 133 2.23 15.49 8.07
N SER A 134 1.46 15.88 9.10
CA SER A 134 0.32 16.79 8.93
C SER A 134 0.73 18.13 8.32
N SER A 135 1.98 18.55 8.53
CA SER A 135 2.54 19.75 7.91
C SER A 135 2.67 19.64 6.38
N PHE A 136 2.91 18.44 5.82
CA PHE A 136 2.91 18.20 4.38
C PHE A 136 1.49 18.21 3.83
N TRP A 137 0.55 17.59 4.54
CA TRP A 137 -0.86 17.62 4.18
C TRP A 137 -1.41 19.06 4.07
N LYS A 138 -1.09 19.91 5.05
CA LYS A 138 -1.47 21.34 5.06
C LYS A 138 -0.84 22.12 3.91
N GLN A 139 0.38 21.79 3.48
CA GLN A 139 1.04 22.43 2.33
C GLN A 139 0.32 22.19 0.99
N LEU A 140 -0.59 21.21 0.92
CA LEU A 140 -1.41 20.92 -0.25
C LEU A 140 -2.84 21.48 -0.13
N GLU A 141 -3.14 22.30 0.88
CA GLU A 141 -4.42 23.01 0.92
C GLU A 141 -4.64 23.83 -0.36
N GLY A 142 -5.82 23.67 -0.97
CA GLY A 142 -6.18 24.30 -2.25
C GLY A 142 -5.81 23.50 -3.51
N GLU A 143 -5.07 22.39 -3.38
CA GLU A 143 -4.92 21.43 -4.48
C GLU A 143 -6.24 20.68 -4.77
N LYS A 144 -6.29 19.99 -5.92
CA LYS A 144 -7.44 19.13 -6.26
C LYS A 144 -7.64 18.08 -5.17
N GLU A 145 -8.80 18.14 -4.52
CA GLU A 145 -9.22 17.21 -3.49
C GLU A 145 -10.23 16.20 -4.07
N ASP A 146 -10.09 14.94 -3.65
CA ASP A 146 -11.00 13.83 -3.99
C ASP A 146 -11.32 13.07 -2.71
N ASP A 147 -12.59 12.82 -2.49
CA ASP A 147 -13.14 12.25 -1.27
C ASP A 147 -14.10 11.07 -1.57
N SER A 148 -14.06 10.58 -2.81
CA SER A 148 -14.85 9.44 -3.30
C SER A 148 -14.19 8.08 -3.03
N LEU A 149 -12.90 8.09 -2.68
CA LEU A 149 -12.15 6.87 -2.37
C LEU A 149 -12.55 6.28 -1.01
N THR A 150 -12.43 4.96 -0.90
CA THR A 150 -12.63 4.24 0.35
C THR A 150 -11.29 3.93 1.03
N VAL A 151 -11.35 3.37 2.23
CA VAL A 151 -10.13 2.94 2.94
C VAL A 151 -9.36 1.84 2.19
N LEU A 152 -10.03 1.09 1.30
CA LEU A 152 -9.38 0.08 0.46
C LEU A 152 -8.37 0.68 -0.52
N ASN A 153 -8.54 1.96 -0.88
CA ASN A 153 -7.65 2.69 -1.79
C ASN A 153 -6.49 3.40 -1.07
N PHE A 154 -6.43 3.31 0.27
CA PHE A 154 -5.39 3.98 1.04
C PHE A 154 -4.03 3.28 0.85
N PRO A 155 -2.91 4.02 0.70
CA PRO A 155 -1.58 3.43 0.61
C PRO A 155 -1.30 2.41 1.73
N ASN A 156 -0.91 1.19 1.35
CA ASN A 156 -0.66 0.07 2.28
C ASN A 156 -1.89 -0.43 3.08
N ALA A 157 -3.13 -0.16 2.64
CA ALA A 157 -4.32 -0.67 3.33
C ALA A 157 -4.29 -2.19 3.55
N GLY A 158 -3.85 -2.96 2.54
CA GLY A 158 -3.60 -4.41 2.63
C GLY A 158 -2.81 -4.81 3.87
N ARG A 159 -1.59 -4.24 3.98
CA ARG A 159 -0.67 -4.51 5.09
C ARG A 159 -1.20 -3.99 6.43
N LEU A 160 -1.82 -2.82 6.44
CA LEU A 160 -2.32 -2.19 7.66
C LEU A 160 -3.55 -2.89 8.23
N SER A 161 -4.35 -3.55 7.38
CA SER A 161 -5.55 -4.26 7.80
C SER A 161 -5.29 -5.39 8.80
N ALA A 162 -4.08 -5.97 8.78
CA ALA A 162 -3.65 -6.97 9.77
C ALA A 162 -3.49 -6.41 11.19
N TYR A 163 -3.31 -5.09 11.33
CA TYR A 163 -3.07 -4.42 12.63
C TYR A 163 -4.23 -3.52 13.04
N HIS A 164 -4.98 -3.01 12.07
CA HIS A 164 -5.95 -1.95 12.24
C HIS A 164 -7.22 -2.26 11.46
N LEU A 165 -8.27 -2.69 12.18
CA LEU A 165 -9.57 -3.02 11.58
C LEU A 165 -10.15 -1.87 10.73
N SER A 166 -9.78 -0.62 11.03
CA SER A 166 -10.21 0.56 10.28
C SER A 166 -9.79 0.54 8.80
N PHE A 167 -8.83 -0.31 8.39
CA PHE A 167 -8.44 -0.49 6.99
C PHE A 167 -9.22 -1.56 6.25
N MET A 168 -10.16 -2.23 6.90
CA MET A 168 -11.15 -3.05 6.22
C MET A 168 -12.44 -2.26 6.07
N LEU A 169 -13.08 -2.35 4.91
CA LEU A 169 -14.32 -1.63 4.66
C LEU A 169 -15.49 -2.47 5.16
N LYS A 170 -16.20 -1.97 6.17
CA LYS A 170 -17.44 -2.62 6.60
C LYS A 170 -18.44 -2.66 5.45
N VAL A 171 -18.99 -3.84 5.18
CA VAL A 171 -20.00 -4.06 4.15
C VAL A 171 -21.37 -3.99 4.82
N ASP A 172 -22.22 -3.07 4.37
CA ASP A 172 -23.62 -3.06 4.78
C ASP A 172 -24.32 -4.29 4.16
N GLU A 173 -25.18 -4.96 4.92
CA GLU A 173 -25.75 -6.29 4.60
C GLU A 173 -26.53 -6.35 3.26
N GLU A 174 -26.78 -5.23 2.59
CA GLU A 174 -27.65 -5.11 1.41
C GLU A 174 -27.00 -5.42 0.04
N VAL A 175 -25.70 -5.78 -0.05
CA VAL A 175 -25.00 -5.78 -1.36
C VAL A 175 -25.04 -7.10 -2.14
N ALA A 176 -25.33 -8.24 -1.49
CA ALA A 176 -25.47 -9.51 -2.21
C ALA A 176 -26.93 -9.76 -2.56
N GLU A 177 -27.38 -9.23 -3.69
CA GLU A 177 -28.60 -9.71 -4.34
C GLU A 177 -28.25 -11.05 -4.98
N ASN A 178 -28.42 -12.15 -4.23
CA ASN A 178 -28.33 -13.47 -4.84
C ASN A 178 -29.43 -13.56 -5.91
N THR A 179 -29.04 -13.59 -7.18
CA THR A 179 -30.00 -13.68 -8.27
C THR A 179 -30.71 -15.02 -8.20
N ASP A 180 -32.05 -14.99 -8.20
CA ASP A 180 -32.85 -16.21 -8.19
C ASP A 180 -32.46 -17.12 -9.37
N GLY A 181 -32.01 -18.33 -9.04
CA GLY A 181 -31.56 -19.32 -10.02
C GLY A 181 -30.07 -19.26 -10.37
N LEU A 182 -29.27 -18.35 -9.81
CA LEU A 182 -27.81 -18.52 -9.82
C LEU A 182 -27.37 -19.33 -8.61
N ASP A 183 -26.65 -20.42 -8.87
CA ASP A 183 -26.05 -21.26 -7.84
C ASP A 183 -24.53 -21.14 -7.90
N ILE A 184 -23.90 -20.58 -6.86
CA ILE A 184 -22.44 -20.54 -6.72
C ILE A 184 -22.00 -21.52 -5.64
N LEU A 185 -21.06 -22.41 -5.99
CA LEU A 185 -20.57 -23.45 -5.10
C LEU A 185 -19.05 -23.50 -5.09
N VAL A 186 -18.47 -23.58 -3.90
CA VAL A 186 -17.03 -23.85 -3.71
C VAL A 186 -16.70 -25.28 -4.14
N LYS A 187 -15.67 -25.45 -4.96
CA LYS A 187 -15.12 -26.75 -5.38
C LYS A 187 -13.86 -27.12 -4.60
N SER A 188 -12.97 -26.15 -4.43
CA SER A 188 -11.74 -26.32 -3.65
C SER A 188 -11.29 -24.98 -3.08
N VAL A 189 -10.65 -25.05 -1.91
CA VAL A 189 -10.03 -23.91 -1.24
C VAL A 189 -8.62 -24.32 -0.86
N PHE A 190 -7.66 -23.54 -1.32
CA PHE A 190 -6.25 -23.59 -0.93
C PHE A 190 -5.85 -22.24 -0.30
N PRO A 191 -4.70 -22.14 0.37
CA PRO A 191 -4.27 -20.87 0.96
C PRO A 191 -4.06 -19.73 -0.04
N ASP A 192 -3.76 -20.07 -1.29
CA ASP A 192 -3.39 -19.18 -2.38
C ASP A 192 -4.43 -19.10 -3.50
N GLU A 193 -5.41 -20.00 -3.54
CA GLU A 193 -6.46 -19.97 -4.56
C GLU A 193 -7.79 -20.56 -4.08
N ILE A 194 -8.88 -20.14 -4.71
CA ILE A 194 -10.21 -20.73 -4.54
C ILE A 194 -10.81 -21.05 -5.91
N THR A 195 -11.37 -22.26 -6.05
CA THR A 195 -12.11 -22.66 -7.25
C THR A 195 -13.59 -22.79 -6.94
N ILE A 196 -14.43 -22.20 -7.78
CA ILE A 196 -15.89 -22.24 -7.66
C ILE A 196 -16.52 -22.80 -8.93
N SER A 197 -17.78 -23.23 -8.85
CA SER A 197 -18.66 -23.35 -10.01
C SER A 197 -19.80 -22.36 -9.91
N ILE A 198 -20.15 -21.77 -11.05
CA ILE A 198 -21.33 -20.93 -11.23
C ILE A 198 -22.29 -21.69 -12.13
N SER A 199 -23.51 -21.95 -11.68
CA SER A 199 -24.57 -22.59 -12.48
C SER A 199 -25.73 -21.61 -12.67
N ASN A 200 -26.08 -21.34 -13.92
CA ASN A 200 -27.12 -20.37 -14.25
C ASN A 200 -28.43 -21.06 -14.59
N ASN A 201 -29.31 -21.17 -13.60
CA ASN A 201 -30.68 -21.67 -13.71
C ASN A 201 -31.73 -20.54 -13.67
N SER A 202 -31.32 -19.27 -13.76
CA SER A 202 -32.21 -18.10 -13.65
C SER A 202 -33.21 -17.97 -14.81
N GLY A 203 -32.90 -18.57 -15.96
CA GLY A 203 -33.65 -18.39 -17.20
C GLY A 203 -33.20 -17.18 -18.03
N GLU A 204 -32.28 -16.37 -17.50
CA GLU A 204 -31.66 -15.23 -18.20
C GLU A 204 -30.15 -15.43 -18.34
N GLU A 205 -29.50 -14.59 -19.13
CA GLU A 205 -28.05 -14.59 -19.27
C GLU A 205 -27.40 -13.90 -18.05
N PHE A 206 -26.37 -14.54 -17.47
CA PHE A 206 -25.56 -13.93 -16.42
C PHE A 206 -24.23 -13.45 -16.99
N THR A 207 -23.82 -12.23 -16.67
CA THR A 207 -22.55 -11.65 -17.10
C THR A 207 -21.73 -11.26 -15.89
N TYR A 208 -20.44 -11.62 -15.90
CA TYR A 208 -19.51 -11.27 -14.82
C TYR A 208 -18.12 -10.91 -15.37
N GLY A 209 -17.41 -10.03 -14.68
CA GLY A 209 -16.03 -9.68 -14.98
C GLY A 209 -14.99 -10.56 -14.29
N GLU A 210 -13.71 -10.28 -14.55
CA GLU A 210 -12.58 -10.90 -13.84
C GLU A 210 -12.31 -10.26 -12.47
N TYR A 211 -12.97 -9.13 -12.14
CA TYR A 211 -12.85 -8.50 -10.83
C TYR A 211 -13.56 -9.33 -9.76
N TYR A 212 -12.93 -9.44 -8.61
CA TYR A 212 -13.51 -10.05 -7.41
C TYR A 212 -13.00 -9.36 -6.16
N SER A 213 -13.71 -9.56 -5.06
CA SER A 213 -13.26 -9.15 -3.74
C SER A 213 -13.43 -10.26 -2.72
N ILE A 214 -12.65 -10.19 -1.65
CA ILE A 214 -12.77 -11.06 -0.49
C ILE A 214 -13.29 -10.25 0.68
N GLN A 215 -14.29 -10.79 1.37
CA GLN A 215 -14.76 -10.26 2.65
C GLN A 215 -14.43 -11.24 3.77
N LYS A 216 -14.05 -10.74 4.94
CA LYS A 216 -13.80 -11.51 6.17
C LYS A 216 -14.91 -11.27 7.17
N GLU A 217 -15.38 -12.33 7.82
CA GLU A 217 -16.32 -12.23 8.93
C GLU A 217 -15.58 -11.90 10.22
N ILE A 218 -15.97 -10.81 10.89
CA ILE A 218 -15.41 -10.38 12.17
C ILE A 218 -16.55 -9.94 13.08
N GLY A 219 -16.78 -10.69 14.16
CA GLY A 219 -17.83 -10.36 15.14
C GLY A 219 -19.25 -10.38 14.56
N GLY A 220 -19.52 -11.29 13.62
CA GLY A 220 -20.82 -11.40 12.94
C GLY A 220 -21.09 -10.29 11.93
N GLN A 221 -20.06 -9.59 11.47
CA GLN A 221 -20.14 -8.53 10.46
C GLN A 221 -19.12 -8.79 9.36
N TRP A 222 -19.45 -8.45 8.12
CA TRP A 222 -18.59 -8.64 6.96
C TRP A 222 -17.77 -7.39 6.67
N TYR A 223 -16.49 -7.60 6.37
CA TYR A 223 -15.57 -6.53 6.00
C TYR A 223 -14.83 -6.89 4.72
N ALA A 224 -14.90 -6.04 3.69
CA ALA A 224 -14.11 -6.19 2.50
C ALA A 224 -12.62 -5.96 2.79
N LEU A 225 -11.79 -6.88 2.30
CA LEU A 225 -10.35 -6.83 2.46
C LEU A 225 -9.72 -5.93 1.40
N PRO A 226 -8.76 -5.08 1.77
CA PRO A 226 -7.92 -4.41 0.80
C PRO A 226 -6.96 -5.38 0.13
N ILE A 227 -6.68 -5.15 -1.15
CA ILE A 227 -5.59 -5.81 -1.87
C ILE A 227 -4.25 -5.38 -1.23
N GLN A 228 -3.37 -6.35 -0.98
CA GLN A 228 -2.04 -6.14 -0.44
C GLN A 228 -0.98 -5.92 -1.51
N GLU A 229 -1.12 -6.59 -2.66
CA GLU A 229 -0.18 -6.46 -3.76
C GLU A 229 -0.31 -5.10 -4.48
N ASP A 230 0.84 -4.54 -4.85
CA ASP A 230 0.88 -3.30 -5.63
C ASP A 230 0.69 -3.60 -7.13
N ASN A 231 0.20 -2.61 -7.88
CA ASN A 231 0.14 -2.66 -9.34
C ASN A 231 -0.69 -3.83 -9.90
N ILE A 232 -1.73 -4.23 -9.17
CA ILE A 232 -2.74 -5.18 -9.64
C ILE A 232 -3.74 -4.46 -10.54
N GLY A 233 -4.08 -5.10 -11.66
CA GLY A 233 -5.16 -4.72 -12.54
C GLY A 233 -5.89 -5.98 -13.01
N PHE A 234 -7.19 -5.85 -13.23
CA PHE A 234 -8.04 -6.91 -13.78
C PHE A 234 -8.31 -6.59 -15.25
N HIS A 235 -8.44 -7.61 -16.11
CA HIS A 235 -8.86 -7.34 -17.46
C HIS A 235 -10.32 -6.91 -17.48
N ASP A 236 -10.62 -5.93 -18.34
CA ASP A 236 -11.99 -5.51 -18.60
C ASP A 236 -12.60 -6.46 -19.64
N ILE A 237 -12.89 -7.69 -19.19
CA ILE A 237 -13.47 -8.78 -19.98
C ILE A 237 -14.79 -9.18 -19.34
N ALA A 238 -15.86 -9.21 -20.15
CA ALA A 238 -17.16 -9.71 -19.75
C ALA A 238 -17.30 -11.20 -20.14
N HIS A 239 -17.43 -12.07 -19.14
CA HIS A 239 -17.79 -13.47 -19.32
C HIS A 239 -19.31 -13.58 -19.41
N ILE A 240 -19.78 -14.25 -20.45
CA ILE A 240 -21.20 -14.46 -20.70
C ILE A 240 -21.54 -15.92 -20.37
N LEU A 241 -22.45 -16.13 -19.41
CA LEU A 241 -22.93 -17.44 -18.99
C LEU A 241 -24.43 -17.59 -19.34
N PRO A 242 -24.76 -18.30 -20.43
CA PRO A 242 -26.14 -18.52 -20.84
C PRO A 242 -26.98 -19.29 -19.80
N ALA A 243 -28.30 -19.12 -19.88
CA ALA A 243 -29.24 -19.89 -19.07
C ALA A 243 -29.12 -21.41 -19.35
N GLY A 244 -29.08 -22.20 -18.28
CA GLY A 244 -28.88 -23.64 -18.26
C GLY A 244 -27.42 -24.08 -18.30
N GLU A 245 -26.46 -23.16 -18.43
CA GLU A 245 -25.03 -23.48 -18.49
C GLU A 245 -24.32 -23.36 -17.13
N SER A 246 -23.06 -23.80 -17.09
CA SER A 246 -22.22 -23.67 -15.89
C SER A 246 -20.77 -23.37 -16.27
N ALA A 247 -20.10 -22.60 -15.41
CA ALA A 247 -18.69 -22.26 -15.51
C ALA A 247 -17.93 -22.75 -14.27
N ILE A 248 -16.62 -22.92 -14.42
CA ILE A 248 -15.68 -23.17 -13.32
C ILE A 248 -14.65 -22.05 -13.38
N GLU A 249 -14.48 -21.35 -12.26
CA GLU A 249 -13.55 -20.23 -12.13
C GLU A 249 -12.59 -20.46 -10.96
N THR A 250 -11.33 -20.05 -11.15
CA THR A 250 -10.31 -20.08 -10.09
C THR A 250 -9.80 -18.66 -9.86
N TYR A 251 -9.80 -18.25 -8.59
CA TYR A 251 -9.38 -16.91 -8.15
C TYR A 251 -8.14 -16.98 -7.29
N ASP A 252 -7.24 -16.02 -7.47
CA ASP A 252 -5.98 -15.87 -6.73
C ASP A 252 -6.20 -15.19 -5.38
N LEU A 253 -5.93 -15.88 -4.28
CA LEU A 253 -6.06 -15.30 -2.94
C LEU A 253 -4.78 -14.57 -2.50
N THR A 254 -3.65 -14.78 -3.17
CA THR A 254 -2.35 -14.23 -2.76
C THR A 254 -2.30 -12.72 -2.81
N ILE A 255 -3.11 -12.09 -3.68
CA ILE A 255 -3.18 -10.62 -3.79
C ILE A 255 -3.71 -9.96 -2.51
N PHE A 256 -4.38 -10.70 -1.62
CA PHE A 256 -4.85 -10.23 -0.31
C PHE A 256 -3.85 -10.51 0.83
N GLY A 257 -2.67 -11.05 0.51
CA GLY A 257 -1.71 -11.54 1.50
C GLY A 257 -2.10 -12.91 2.06
N THR A 258 -1.50 -13.30 3.18
CA THR A 258 -1.85 -14.56 3.85
C THR A 258 -3.17 -14.42 4.60
N LEU A 259 -4.19 -15.16 4.18
CA LEU A 259 -5.46 -15.21 4.89
C LEU A 259 -5.31 -16.02 6.18
N GLU A 260 -5.69 -15.42 7.31
CA GLU A 260 -5.76 -16.11 8.60
C GLU A 260 -6.91 -17.12 8.63
N SER A 261 -6.93 -17.99 9.64
CA SER A 261 -8.09 -18.86 9.88
C SER A 261 -9.35 -18.03 10.13
N GLY A 262 -10.47 -18.41 9.49
CA GLY A 262 -11.73 -17.69 9.64
C GLY A 262 -12.72 -17.98 8.53
N ASN A 263 -13.87 -17.31 8.60
CA ASN A 263 -14.89 -17.34 7.56
C ASN A 263 -14.71 -16.15 6.62
N TYR A 264 -14.86 -16.45 5.35
CA TYR A 264 -14.65 -15.54 4.24
C TYR A 264 -15.78 -15.66 3.24
N LYS A 265 -15.91 -14.64 2.40
CA LYS A 265 -16.85 -14.59 1.30
C LYS A 265 -16.10 -14.11 0.07
N LEU A 266 -16.15 -14.90 -1.00
CA LEU A 266 -15.75 -14.47 -2.33
C LEU A 266 -16.93 -13.76 -2.95
N VAL A 267 -16.71 -12.56 -3.49
CA VAL A 267 -17.73 -11.74 -4.13
C VAL A 267 -17.34 -11.47 -5.58
N ILE A 268 -18.26 -11.76 -6.49
CA ILE A 268 -18.13 -11.60 -7.94
C ILE A 268 -19.38 -10.87 -8.41
N GLU A 269 -19.22 -9.67 -8.97
CA GLU A 269 -20.35 -8.78 -9.26
C GLU A 269 -21.26 -8.60 -8.02
N THR A 270 -22.54 -8.96 -8.15
CA THR A 270 -23.55 -8.93 -7.07
C THR A 270 -23.68 -10.25 -6.33
N GLU A 271 -22.97 -11.29 -6.77
CA GLU A 271 -23.08 -12.64 -6.23
C GLU A 271 -21.95 -12.95 -5.24
N SER A 272 -22.19 -13.91 -4.36
CA SER A 272 -21.15 -14.31 -3.41
C SER A 272 -21.25 -15.75 -2.96
N VAL A 273 -20.12 -16.29 -2.51
CA VAL A 273 -20.06 -17.62 -1.90
C VAL A 273 -19.14 -17.61 -0.68
N GLU A 274 -19.62 -18.22 0.39
CA GLU A 274 -18.87 -18.33 1.65
C GLU A 274 -17.91 -19.52 1.63
N PHE A 275 -16.75 -19.33 2.26
CA PHE A 275 -15.74 -20.36 2.44
C PHE A 275 -14.99 -20.13 3.77
N SER A 276 -14.23 -21.13 4.21
CA SER A 276 -13.43 -21.01 5.43
C SER A 276 -11.98 -21.41 5.17
N ILE A 277 -11.05 -20.69 5.81
CA ILE A 277 -9.64 -21.08 5.89
C ILE A 277 -9.43 -21.78 7.23
N ALA A 278 -8.91 -23.02 7.18
CA ALA A 278 -8.55 -23.77 8.37
C ALA A 278 -7.19 -23.31 8.91
N GLY A 279 -7.03 -23.30 10.24
CA GLY A 279 -5.77 -23.00 10.94
C GLY A 279 -4.88 -24.21 11.15
#